data_AF-A0A4Y2CQ53-F1
#
_entry.id   AF-A0A4Y2CQ53-F1
#
_cell.length_a   1.000
_cell.length_b   1.000
_cell.length_c   1.000
_cell.angle_alpha   90.00
_cell.angle_beta   90.00
_cell.angle_gamma   90.00
#
_symmetry.space_group_name_H-M   'P 1'
#
loop_
_entity.id
_entity.type
_entity.pdbx_description
1 polymer ?
#
loop_
_entity_poly.entity_id
_entity_poly.type
_entity_poly.pdbx_seq_one_letter_code
_entity_poly.pdbx_strand_id
1 'polypeptide(L)'
;MLLIYGECGRKAKSAARLYRERFPEGQHPTRQTILKVVKRLRETGCVTSRPRVRRPGNVGRKVQPEDLLEYALAHPQSSTKMIRKIMASQKAAFGRS
;
A
#
# COMPACT_ATOMS: atom_id res chain seq x y z
N MET A 1 -4.88 0.23 20.87
CA MET A 1 -6.35 0.00 20.92
C MET A 1 -6.74 -1.24 21.72
N LEU A 2 -6.26 -2.44 21.37
CA LEU A 2 -6.65 -3.70 22.02
C LEU A 2 -6.21 -3.79 23.49
N LEU A 3 -5.03 -3.28 23.82
CA LEU A 3 -4.53 -3.23 25.20
C LEU A 3 -5.46 -2.39 26.10
N ILE A 4 -5.79 -1.17 25.67
CA ILE A 4 -6.75 -0.29 26.36
C ILE A 4 -8.13 -0.95 26.51
N TYR A 5 -8.56 -1.74 25.52
CA TYR A 5 -9.82 -2.50 25.63
C TYR A 5 -9.75 -3.58 26.72
N GLY A 6 -8.61 -4.25 26.87
CA GLY A 6 -8.34 -5.20 27.96
C GLY A 6 -8.34 -4.53 29.32
N GLU A 7 -7.62 -3.41 29.47
CA GLU A 7 -7.54 -2.61 30.70
C GLU A 7 -8.92 -2.11 31.16
N CYS A 8 -9.79 -1.75 30.21
CA CYS A 8 -11.17 -1.36 30.49
C CYS A 8 -12.11 -2.55 30.74
N GLY A 9 -11.59 -3.75 31.02
CA GLY A 9 -12.39 -4.93 31.33
C GLY A 9 -13.28 -5.35 30.15
N ARG A 10 -12.78 -5.19 28.91
CA ARG A 10 -13.53 -5.47 27.67
C ARG A 10 -14.76 -4.59 27.48
N LYS A 11 -14.78 -3.38 28.08
CA LYS A 11 -15.84 -2.38 27.88
C LYS A 11 -15.44 -1.37 26.79
N ALA A 12 -16.04 -1.48 25.61
CA ALA A 12 -15.67 -0.67 24.44
C ALA A 12 -15.93 0.84 24.63
N LYS A 13 -16.95 1.24 25.39
CA LYS A 13 -17.26 2.66 25.64
C LYS A 13 -16.18 3.31 26.52
N SER A 14 -15.82 2.64 27.61
CA SER A 14 -14.74 3.08 28.50
C SER A 14 -13.40 3.10 27.78
N ALA A 15 -13.12 2.07 26.96
CA ALA A 15 -11.90 2.02 26.16
C ALA A 15 -11.79 3.17 25.16
N ALA A 16 -12.89 3.56 24.50
CA ALA A 16 -12.89 4.70 23.59
C ALA A 16 -12.63 6.03 24.33
N ARG A 17 -13.18 6.19 25.54
CA ARG A 17 -12.93 7.37 26.38
C ARG A 17 -11.48 7.43 26.84
N LEU A 18 -10.97 6.32 27.39
CA LEU A 18 -9.60 6.21 27.86
C LEU A 18 -8.58 6.37 26.72
N TYR A 19 -8.92 5.92 25.51
CA TYR A 19 -8.08 6.14 24.34
C TYR A 19 -7.92 7.63 24.02
N ARG A 20 -9.01 8.40 24.08
CA ARG A 20 -8.99 9.85 23.86
C ARG A 20 -8.23 10.58 24.97
N GLU A 21 -8.38 10.14 26.22
CA GLU A 21 -7.65 10.72 27.36
C GLU A 21 -6.13 10.51 27.23
N ARG A 22 -5.69 9.33 26.76
CA ARG A 22 -4.26 9.01 26.62
C ARG A 22 -3.63 9.55 25.34
N PHE A 23 -4.41 9.66 24.28
CA PHE A 23 -3.95 10.14 22.98
C PHE A 23 -4.88 11.28 22.55
N PRO A 24 -4.67 12.51 23.05
CA PRO A 24 -5.53 13.65 22.72
C PRO A 24 -5.39 14.08 21.26
N GLU A 25 -4.23 13.82 20.65
CA GLU A 25 -3.93 14.17 19.26
C GLU A 25 -4.36 13.07 18.29
N GLY A 26 -5.09 13.48 17.24
CA GLY A 26 -5.44 12.63 16.11
C GLY A 26 -6.85 12.01 16.15
N GLN A 27 -7.06 11.01 15.30
CA GLN A 27 -8.38 10.41 15.11
C GLN A 27 -8.68 9.37 16.18
N HIS A 28 -9.76 9.59 16.93
CA HIS A 28 -10.18 8.70 18.01
C HIS A 28 -11.04 7.53 17.49
N PRO A 29 -10.74 6.28 17.86
CA PRO A 29 -11.57 5.14 17.51
C PRO A 29 -12.92 5.22 18.23
N THR A 30 -14.00 5.00 17.48
CA THR A 30 -15.35 4.89 18.06
C THR A 30 -15.56 3.53 18.72
N ARG A 31 -16.58 3.42 19.59
CA ARG A 31 -17.02 2.13 20.18
C ARG A 31 -17.19 1.05 19.11
N GLN A 32 -17.77 1.39 17.95
CA GLN A 32 -18.02 0.43 16.88
C GLN A 32 -16.71 -0.07 16.25
N THR A 33 -15.72 0.80 16.05
CA THR A 33 -14.40 0.41 15.55
C THR A 33 -13.73 -0.59 16.49
N ILE A 34 -13.82 -0.36 17.81
CA ILE A 34 -13.29 -1.28 18.82
C ILE A 34 -13.92 -2.66 18.69
N LEU A 35 -15.26 -2.72 18.63
CA LEU A 35 -15.98 -3.98 18.51
C LEU A 35 -15.68 -4.70 17.20
N LYS A 36 -15.57 -3.96 16.07
CA LYS A 36 -15.21 -4.56 14.77
C LYS A 36 -13.81 -5.15 14.76
N VAL A 37 -12.85 -4.51 15.44
CA VAL A 37 -11.47 -5.02 15.57
C VAL A 37 -11.43 -6.25 16.46
N VAL A 38 -12.11 -6.22 17.61
CA VAL A 38 -12.19 -7.37 18.53
C VAL A 38 -12.88 -8.56 17.88
N LYS A 39 -13.99 -8.32 17.16
CA LYS A 39 -14.71 -9.35 16.42
C LYS A 39 -13.80 -10.03 15.39
N ARG A 40 -13.13 -9.23 14.54
CA ARG A 40 -12.19 -9.77 13.54
C ARG A 40 -11.05 -10.54 14.17
N LEU A 41 -10.45 -10.02 15.24
CA LEU A 41 -9.38 -10.72 15.93
C LEU A 41 -9.82 -12.09 16.45
N ARG A 42 -11.06 -12.21 16.95
CA ARG A 42 -11.63 -13.49 17.39
C ARG A 42 -11.92 -14.45 16.24
N GLU A 43 -12.40 -13.93 15.12
CA GLU A 43 -12.80 -14.74 13.97
C GLU A 43 -11.62 -15.21 13.13
N THR A 44 -10.62 -14.35 12.92
CA THR A 44 -9.52 -14.59 11.97
C THR A 44 -8.14 -14.55 12.59
N GLY A 45 -8.01 -14.16 13.86
CA GLY A 45 -6.70 -13.98 14.51
C GLY A 45 -5.92 -12.76 14.02
N CYS A 46 -6.50 -11.91 13.15
CA CYS A 46 -5.82 -10.76 12.56
C CYS A 46 -6.64 -9.46 12.65
N VAL A 47 -5.95 -8.36 12.99
CA VAL A 47 -6.55 -7.02 13.06
C VAL A 47 -6.63 -6.35 11.69
N THR A 48 -5.67 -6.64 10.80
CA THR A 48 -5.67 -6.13 9.44
C THR A 48 -6.60 -6.98 8.58
N SER A 49 -7.36 -6.33 7.70
CA SER A 49 -8.00 -7.11 6.62
C SER A 49 -6.90 -7.68 5.75
N ARG A 50 -7.02 -8.96 5.36
CA ARG A 50 -6.23 -9.55 4.27
C ARG A 50 -6.23 -8.54 3.11
N PRO A 51 -5.06 -8.12 2.58
CA PRO A 51 -5.01 -7.11 1.54
C PRO A 51 -5.90 -7.59 0.40
N ARG A 52 -6.96 -6.83 0.10
CA ARG A 52 -7.68 -7.04 -1.16
C ARG A 52 -6.65 -6.72 -2.22
N VAL A 53 -6.20 -7.73 -2.96
CA VAL A 53 -5.34 -7.57 -4.12
C VAL A 53 -6.16 -6.80 -5.16
N ARG A 54 -6.26 -5.48 -5.01
CA ARG A 54 -6.56 -4.63 -6.15
C ARG A 54 -5.34 -4.73 -7.04
N ARG A 55 -5.54 -5.24 -8.26
CA ARG A 55 -4.52 -5.21 -9.31
C ARG A 55 -3.95 -3.78 -9.34
N PRO A 56 -2.62 -3.59 -9.33
CA PRO A 56 -2.06 -2.28 -9.58
C PRO A 56 -2.63 -1.78 -10.91
N GLY A 57 -3.34 -0.66 -10.89
CA GLY A 57 -3.62 0.06 -12.13
C GLY A 57 -2.27 0.42 -12.75
N ASN A 58 -2.09 0.15 -14.04
CA ASN A 58 -0.88 0.54 -14.77
C ASN A 58 -0.69 2.06 -14.67
N VAL A 59 0.07 2.53 -13.68
CA VAL A 59 0.51 3.91 -13.62
C VAL A 59 1.71 4.02 -14.55
N GLY A 60 1.50 4.75 -15.65
CA GLY A 60 2.35 4.74 -16.84
C GLY A 60 3.82 5.08 -16.58
N ARG A 61 4.72 4.25 -17.12
CA ARG A 61 6.10 4.63 -17.39
C ARG A 61 6.14 5.15 -18.83
N LYS A 62 6.16 6.47 -19.01
CA LYS A 62 6.36 7.10 -20.32
C LYS A 62 7.81 6.85 -20.76
N VAL A 63 8.01 5.81 -21.55
CA VAL A 63 9.16 5.72 -22.45
C VAL A 63 8.80 6.56 -23.66
N GLN A 64 9.67 7.48 -24.06
CA GLN A 64 9.42 8.28 -25.26
C GLN A 64 9.55 7.36 -26.49
N PRO A 65 8.61 7.43 -27.45
CA PRO A 65 8.59 6.54 -28.60
C PRO A 65 9.84 6.68 -29.48
N GLU A 66 10.52 7.82 -29.43
CA GLU A 66 11.77 8.08 -30.14
C GLU A 66 12.91 7.20 -29.59
N ASP A 67 13.04 7.13 -28.25
CA ASP A 67 14.05 6.27 -27.61
C ASP A 67 13.82 4.78 -27.95
N LEU A 68 12.56 4.40 -28.18
CA LEU A 68 12.17 3.03 -28.54
C LEU A 68 12.55 2.69 -29.98
N LEU A 69 12.38 3.66 -30.90
CA LEU A 69 12.66 3.49 -32.32
C LEU A 69 14.17 3.46 -32.59
N GLU A 70 14.94 4.36 -31.99
CA GLU A 70 16.40 4.39 -32.11
C GLU A 70 17.03 3.06 -31.66
N TYR A 71 16.55 2.52 -30.52
CA TYR A 71 17.00 1.23 -30.01
C TYR A 71 16.60 0.05 -30.91
N ALA A 72 15.38 0.06 -31.47
CA ALA A 72 14.91 -0.99 -32.36
C ALA A 72 15.70 -1.03 -33.68
N LEU A 73 16.09 0.13 -34.20
CA LEU A 73 16.93 0.24 -35.39
C LEU A 73 18.37 -0.21 -35.14
N ALA A 74 18.93 0.08 -33.95
CA ALA A 74 20.25 -0.40 -33.53
C ALA A 74 20.30 -1.92 -33.30
N HIS A 75 19.14 -2.56 -33.03
CA HIS A 75 19.06 -3.98 -32.70
C HIS A 75 17.88 -4.70 -33.40
N PRO A 76 17.92 -4.89 -34.73
CA PRO A 76 16.81 -5.42 -35.53
C PRO A 76 16.42 -6.88 -35.22
N GLN A 77 17.28 -7.63 -34.53
CA GLN A 77 17.03 -9.00 -34.07
C GLN A 77 16.30 -9.06 -32.71
N SER A 78 16.13 -7.92 -32.04
CA SER A 78 15.54 -7.87 -30.70
C SER A 78 14.02 -7.98 -30.74
N SER A 79 13.46 -8.92 -29.97
CA SER A 79 12.01 -8.99 -29.79
C SER A 79 11.47 -7.75 -29.07
N THR A 80 10.24 -7.34 -29.40
CA THR A 80 9.55 -6.21 -28.73
C THR A 80 9.48 -6.36 -27.21
N LYS A 81 9.43 -7.60 -26.71
CA LYS A 81 9.49 -7.94 -25.28
C LYS A 81 10.85 -7.62 -24.66
N MET A 82 11.94 -7.91 -25.38
CA MET A 82 13.31 -7.61 -24.96
C MET A 82 13.57 -6.10 -24.96
N ILE A 83 13.12 -5.40 -26.02
CA ILE A 83 13.22 -3.95 -26.15
C ILE A 83 12.55 -3.25 -24.95
N ARG A 84 11.31 -3.63 -24.60
CA ARG A 84 10.59 -3.07 -23.44
C ARG A 84 11.34 -3.26 -22.11
N LYS A 85 12.01 -4.40 -21.93
CA LYS A 85 12.77 -4.73 -20.72
C LYS A 85 14.03 -3.87 -20.59
N ILE A 86 14.72 -3.63 -21.70
CA ILE A 86 15.97 -2.86 -21.75
C ILE A 86 15.69 -1.36 -21.56
N MET A 87 14.66 -0.83 -22.23
CA MET A 87 14.23 0.56 -22.06
C MET A 87 13.77 0.88 -20.63
N ALA A 88 13.18 -0.10 -19.94
CA ALA A 88 12.85 0.02 -18.53
C ALA A 88 14.09 0.06 -17.61
N SER A 89 15.29 -0.26 -18.11
CA SER A 89 16.49 -0.42 -17.28
C SER A 89 17.52 0.70 -17.44
N GLN A 90 17.55 1.44 -18.57
CA GLN A 90 18.68 2.34 -18.88
C GLN A 90 18.53 3.85 -18.54
N LYS A 91 17.33 4.41 -18.34
CA LYS A 91 17.17 5.88 -18.14
C LYS A 91 17.35 6.42 -16.70
N ALA A 92 18.09 5.72 -15.83
CA ALA A 92 18.50 6.25 -14.50
C ALA A 92 19.91 6.86 -14.49
N ALA A 93 20.73 6.64 -15.52
CA ALA A 93 22.16 6.97 -15.47
C ALA A 93 22.65 8.04 -16.46
N PHE A 94 21.90 8.39 -17.51
CA PHE A 94 22.38 9.39 -18.47
C PHE A 94 21.26 10.26 -19.00
N GLY A 95 20.79 11.13 -18.10
CA GLY A 95 20.26 12.42 -18.51
C GLY A 95 21.40 13.42 -18.54
N ARG A 96 21.34 14.31 -19.52
CA ARG A 96 22.03 15.61 -19.62
C ARG A 96 23.52 15.57 -20.01
N SER A 97 23.71 16.17 -21.20
CA SER A 97 24.89 16.87 -21.71
C SER A 97 25.93 16.02 -22.45
#